data_AF-A0A7S2IAG3-F1
#
_entry.id   AF-A0A7S2IAG3-F1
#
_cell.length_a   1.000
_cell.length_b   1.000
_cell.length_c   1.000
_cell.angle_alpha   90.00
_cell.angle_beta   90.00
_cell.angle_gamma   90.00
#
_symmetry.space_group_name_H-M   'P 1'
#
loop_
_entity.id
_entity.type
_entity.pdbx_description
1 polymer ?
#
loop_
_entity_poly.entity_id
_entity_poly.type
_entity_poly.pdbx_seq_one_letter_code
_entity_poly.pdbx_strand_id
1 'polypeptide(L)'
;HEQHCGLAHNMRTIEQAQLVDTMTTQKRVRFANQPGIEIIPSRCDFSIEERNDLWWKREDYFIFSQSVDSICREVRRLDYASCLVNALDSVTEKTEDPSQLKALIGLVQWCTHGHCRRGLEMYSNLAYFAAREQTKELARRSVVDEQNRQRELFGETDAAMIRRLSEEATRSSRRFASMMGTADAAAAHESKTDTVSSFNVLCHAYLRAQSI
;
A
#
# COMPACT_ATOMS: atom_id res chain seq x y z
N HIS A 1 41.26 -42.97 12.07
CA HIS A 1 41.17 -41.57 12.51
C HIS A 1 40.21 -40.77 11.61
N GLU A 2 39.10 -41.36 11.14
CA GLU A 2 38.12 -40.70 10.27
C GLU A 2 36.77 -41.42 10.43
N GLN A 3 35.92 -41.00 11.38
CA GLN A 3 34.55 -41.55 11.46
C GLN A 3 33.53 -40.70 12.25
N HIS A 4 33.76 -39.39 12.43
CA HIS A 4 32.87 -38.56 13.28
C HIS A 4 32.33 -37.26 12.66
N CYS A 5 32.31 -37.10 11.32
CA CYS A 5 31.76 -35.89 10.67
C CYS A 5 30.39 -36.05 10.00
N GLY A 6 29.75 -37.23 10.03
CA GLY A 6 28.53 -37.51 9.25
C GLY A 6 27.19 -37.13 9.89
N LEU A 7 27.12 -36.92 11.22
CA LEU A 7 25.84 -36.81 11.93
C LEU A 7 25.31 -35.38 12.09
N ALA A 8 26.18 -34.36 11.98
CA ALA A 8 25.77 -32.97 12.16
C ALA A 8 25.03 -32.37 10.94
N HIS A 9 25.16 -32.99 9.76
CA HIS A 9 24.50 -32.49 8.54
C HIS A 9 23.03 -32.93 8.44
N ASN A 10 22.69 -34.13 8.94
CA ASN A 10 21.32 -34.65 8.89
C ASN A 10 20.36 -34.02 9.91
N MET A 11 20.85 -33.49 11.03
CA MET A 11 19.98 -32.80 12.00
C MET A 11 19.51 -31.43 11.51
N ARG A 12 20.32 -30.69 10.74
CA ARG A 12 19.91 -29.37 10.20
C ARG A 12 18.84 -29.47 9.11
N THR A 13 18.83 -30.55 8.33
CA THR A 13 17.84 -30.75 7.27
C THR A 13 16.46 -31.12 7.83
N ILE A 14 16.40 -31.80 8.98
CA ILE A 14 15.14 -32.19 9.62
C ILE A 14 14.47 -31.01 10.33
N GLU A 15 15.24 -30.12 10.97
CA GLU A 15 14.70 -28.89 11.57
C GLU A 15 14.18 -27.90 10.53
N GLN A 16 14.81 -27.81 9.34
CA GLN A 16 14.32 -26.96 8.25
C GLN A 16 13.01 -27.50 7.64
N ALA A 17 12.80 -28.81 7.58
CA ALA A 17 11.57 -29.39 7.05
C ALA A 17 10.36 -29.16 8.00
N GLN A 18 10.57 -29.11 9.31
CA GLN A 18 9.50 -28.83 10.28
C GLN A 18 9.13 -27.35 10.38
N LEU A 19 10.04 -26.43 10.05
CA LEU A 19 9.74 -24.99 10.00
C LEU A 19 8.89 -24.58 8.78
N VAL A 20 8.92 -25.38 7.70
CA VAL A 20 8.14 -25.11 6.48
C VAL A 20 6.68 -25.53 6.62
N ASP A 21 6.39 -26.55 7.43
CA ASP A 21 5.04 -27.10 7.59
C ASP A 21 4.13 -26.23 8.49
N THR A 22 4.70 -25.30 9.26
CA THR A 22 3.95 -24.38 10.13
C THR A 22 3.48 -23.08 9.43
N MET A 23 3.91 -22.83 8.18
CA MET A 23 3.65 -21.58 7.46
C MET A 23 2.49 -21.64 6.44
N THR A 24 1.84 -22.78 6.26
CA THR A 24 0.71 -22.94 5.31
C THR A 24 -0.65 -23.16 5.98
N THR A 25 -0.85 -22.63 7.19
CA THR A 25 -2.22 -22.43 7.67
C THR A 25 -2.86 -21.29 6.89
N GLN A 26 -3.39 -21.61 5.69
CA GLN A 26 -4.32 -20.76 4.96
C GLN A 26 -5.43 -20.37 5.94
N LYS A 27 -5.42 -19.12 6.39
CA LYS A 27 -6.54 -18.54 7.13
C LYS A 27 -7.74 -18.57 6.20
N ARG A 28 -8.56 -19.61 6.31
CA ARG A 28 -9.86 -19.68 5.67
C ARG A 28 -10.73 -18.62 6.31
N VAL A 29 -10.93 -17.52 5.60
CA VAL A 29 -11.97 -16.53 5.92
C VAL A 29 -13.30 -17.27 5.81
N ARG A 30 -13.87 -17.64 6.95
CA ARG A 30 -15.23 -18.15 7.02
C ARG A 30 -16.14 -16.94 7.02
N PHE A 31 -16.75 -16.64 5.88
CA PHE A 31 -17.89 -15.73 5.85
C PHE A 31 -19.02 -16.36 6.66
N ALA A 32 -19.74 -15.56 7.44
CA ALA A 32 -20.91 -16.05 8.14
C ALA A 32 -21.88 -16.67 7.13
N ASN A 33 -22.44 -17.84 7.43
CA ASN A 33 -23.34 -18.58 6.52
C ASN A 33 -24.65 -17.84 6.22
N GLN A 34 -24.92 -16.74 6.93
CA GLN A 34 -26.00 -15.81 6.64
C GLN A 34 -25.41 -14.40 6.64
N PRO A 35 -25.65 -13.59 5.58
CA PRO A 35 -25.35 -12.18 5.66
C PRO A 35 -26.18 -11.60 6.80
N GLY A 36 -25.53 -11.11 7.85
CA GLY A 36 -26.18 -10.18 8.76
C GLY A 36 -26.55 -8.97 7.93
N ILE A 37 -27.82 -8.86 7.51
CA ILE A 37 -28.32 -7.66 6.88
C ILE A 37 -28.48 -6.65 8.00
N GLU A 38 -27.40 -5.95 8.31
CA GLU A 38 -27.45 -4.77 9.16
C GLU A 38 -28.09 -3.66 8.35
N ILE A 39 -29.35 -3.35 8.66
CA ILE A 39 -30.07 -2.25 8.02
C ILE A 39 -29.48 -0.97 8.60
N ILE A 40 -28.63 -0.30 7.83
CA ILE A 40 -28.16 1.04 8.16
C ILE A 40 -29.38 1.97 8.02
N PRO A 41 -29.82 2.65 9.09
CA PRO A 41 -30.95 3.58 9.01
C PRO A 41 -30.72 4.64 7.94
N SER A 42 -31.79 5.09 7.29
CA SER A 42 -31.67 6.20 6.35
C SER A 42 -31.21 7.46 7.09
N ARG A 43 -30.48 8.36 6.41
CA ARG A 43 -30.04 9.64 7.00
C ARG A 43 -31.18 10.48 7.55
N CYS A 44 -32.38 10.30 7.00
CA CYS A 44 -33.59 11.00 7.42
C CYS A 44 -34.18 10.44 8.73
N ASP A 45 -33.80 9.23 9.13
CA ASP A 45 -34.34 8.54 10.29
C ASP A 45 -33.61 8.92 11.59
N PHE A 46 -32.43 9.55 11.47
CA PHE A 46 -31.66 10.02 12.62
C PHE A 46 -32.28 11.29 13.23
N SER A 47 -32.40 11.29 14.55
CA SER A 47 -32.70 12.50 15.32
C SER A 47 -31.66 13.60 15.07
N ILE A 48 -31.99 14.84 15.45
CA ILE A 48 -31.05 15.95 15.32
C ILE A 48 -29.85 15.73 16.24
N GLU A 49 -30.09 15.17 17.42
CA GLU A 49 -29.11 14.83 18.43
C GLU A 49 -28.14 13.76 17.92
N GLU A 50 -28.65 12.66 17.37
CA GLU A 50 -27.81 11.61 16.77
C GLU A 50 -27.00 12.13 15.59
N ARG A 51 -27.58 12.99 14.74
CA ARG A 51 -26.84 13.63 13.65
C ARG A 51 -25.70 14.51 14.18
N ASN A 52 -25.95 15.26 15.25
CA ASN A 52 -24.93 16.10 15.86
C ASN A 52 -23.80 15.29 16.51
N ASP A 53 -24.06 14.06 16.94
CA ASP A 53 -23.06 13.19 17.55
C ASP A 53 -22.37 12.24 16.56
N LEU A 54 -23.02 11.88 15.44
CA LEU A 54 -22.44 11.07 14.36
C LEU A 54 -21.46 11.87 13.50
N TRP A 55 -21.63 13.20 13.43
CA TRP A 55 -20.91 14.04 12.49
C TRP A 55 -19.78 14.76 13.21
N TRP A 56 -18.68 14.93 12.48
CA TRP A 56 -17.52 15.67 12.98
C TRP A 56 -17.95 17.11 13.24
N LYS A 57 -17.79 17.56 14.49
CA LYS A 57 -18.03 18.94 14.86
C LYS A 57 -16.87 19.80 14.34
N ARG A 58 -17.09 21.11 14.25
CA ARG A 58 -16.06 22.03 13.77
C ARG A 58 -14.82 21.98 14.67
N GLU A 59 -15.05 21.77 15.96
CA GLU A 59 -14.05 21.59 17.00
C GLU A 59 -13.24 20.30 16.76
N ASP A 60 -13.90 19.19 16.43
CA ASP A 60 -13.24 17.91 16.09
C ASP A 60 -12.34 18.07 14.85
N TYR A 61 -12.85 18.74 13.83
CA TYR A 61 -12.06 19.03 12.62
C TYR A 61 -10.83 19.88 12.95
N PHE A 62 -10.95 20.87 13.84
CA PHE A 62 -9.82 21.69 14.25
C PHE A 62 -8.77 20.88 15.02
N ILE A 63 -9.18 20.04 15.98
CA ILE A 63 -8.29 19.14 16.72
C ILE A 63 -7.59 18.16 15.76
N PHE A 64 -8.34 17.61 14.81
CA PHE A 64 -7.80 16.73 13.79
C PHE A 64 -6.77 17.45 12.91
N SER A 65 -7.07 18.66 12.43
CA SER A 65 -6.15 19.46 11.61
C SER A 65 -4.84 19.75 12.35
N GLN A 66 -4.91 20.14 13.63
CA GLN A 66 -3.71 20.35 14.44
C GLN A 66 -2.90 19.06 14.62
N SER A 67 -3.58 17.94 14.82
CA SER A 67 -2.94 16.63 14.95
C SER A 67 -2.21 16.23 13.67
N VAL A 68 -2.86 16.42 12.51
CA VAL A 68 -2.26 16.20 11.19
C VAL A 68 -1.04 17.07 10.99
N ASP A 69 -1.10 18.36 11.32
CA ASP A 69 0.04 19.29 11.20
C ASP A 69 1.22 18.86 12.08
N SER A 70 0.95 18.47 13.33
CA SER A 70 1.97 17.97 14.26
C SER A 70 2.65 16.71 13.72
N ILE A 71 1.84 15.72 13.27
CA ILE A 71 2.32 14.47 12.68
C ILE A 71 3.16 14.76 11.43
N CYS A 72 2.67 15.61 10.52
CA CYS A 72 3.37 15.93 9.28
C CYS A 72 4.69 16.66 9.55
N ARG A 73 4.73 17.55 10.55
CA ARG A 73 5.96 18.22 10.97
C ARG A 73 7.00 17.21 11.47
N GLU A 74 6.57 16.25 12.27
CA GLU A 74 7.47 15.22 12.81
C GLU A 74 7.96 14.26 11.72
N VAL A 75 7.08 13.85 10.80
CA VAL A 75 7.45 13.03 9.64
C VAL A 75 8.52 13.72 8.80
N ARG A 76 8.37 15.03 8.54
CA ARG A 76 9.36 15.83 7.81
C ARG A 76 10.67 15.96 8.59
N ARG A 77 10.59 16.17 9.92
CA ARG A 77 11.77 16.30 10.78
C ARG A 77 12.66 15.05 10.76
N LEU A 78 12.04 13.88 10.69
CA LEU A 78 12.72 12.58 10.68
C LEU A 78 13.06 12.08 9.27
N ASP A 79 12.78 12.87 8.24
CA ASP A 79 12.96 12.52 6.82
C ASP A 79 12.30 11.19 6.40
N TYR A 80 11.28 10.74 7.13
CA TYR A 80 10.49 9.58 6.69
C TYR A 80 9.76 9.85 5.38
N ALA A 81 9.59 11.12 5.02
CA ALA A 81 9.02 11.53 3.75
C ALA A 81 9.85 11.05 2.54
N SER A 82 11.19 10.97 2.64
CA SER A 82 12.04 10.62 1.49
C SER A 82 11.82 9.20 0.99
N CYS A 83 11.39 8.27 1.85
CA CYS A 83 11.07 6.90 1.43
C CYS A 83 9.87 6.83 0.48
N LEU A 84 8.91 7.77 0.58
CA LEU A 84 7.75 7.82 -0.31
C LEU A 84 8.13 8.24 -1.73
N VAL A 85 9.04 9.21 -1.86
CA VAL A 85 9.55 9.68 -3.16
C VAL A 85 10.41 8.60 -3.79
N ASN A 86 11.37 8.05 -3.04
CA ASN A 86 12.21 6.95 -3.53
C ASN A 86 11.36 5.75 -4.00
N ALA A 87 10.30 5.42 -3.28
CA ALA A 87 9.39 4.35 -3.67
C ALA A 87 8.60 4.69 -4.94
N LEU A 88 8.11 5.92 -5.08
CA LEU A 88 7.44 6.35 -6.29
C LEU A 88 8.37 6.33 -7.51
N ASP A 89 9.61 6.81 -7.34
CA ASP A 89 10.62 6.83 -8.41
C ASP A 89 11.00 5.40 -8.82
N SER A 90 11.24 4.51 -7.86
CA SER A 90 11.59 3.09 -8.12
C SER A 90 10.53 2.32 -8.93
N VAL A 91 9.28 2.76 -8.87
CA VAL A 91 8.15 2.18 -9.60
C VAL A 91 8.13 2.62 -11.07
N THR A 92 8.66 3.81 -11.36
CA THR A 92 8.74 4.36 -12.71
C THR A 92 9.85 3.73 -13.53
N GLU A 93 10.90 3.25 -12.88
CA GLU A 93 12.05 2.60 -13.51
C GLU A 93 11.71 1.17 -13.95
N LYS A 94 12.18 0.79 -15.15
CA LYS A 94 11.91 -0.52 -15.77
C LYS A 94 13.01 -1.52 -15.41
N THR A 95 13.15 -1.93 -14.15
CA THR A 95 14.14 -2.98 -13.81
C THR A 95 13.92 -3.62 -12.45
N GLU A 96 14.34 -4.88 -12.31
CA GLU A 96 14.55 -5.62 -11.05
C GLU A 96 15.74 -5.04 -10.27
N ASP A 97 15.69 -3.74 -10.01
CA ASP A 97 16.79 -3.00 -9.39
C ASP A 97 16.73 -3.18 -7.86
N PRO A 98 17.87 -3.42 -7.18
CA PRO A 98 18.03 -3.23 -5.73
C PRO A 98 17.34 -1.97 -5.15
N SER A 99 17.16 -0.92 -5.94
CA SER A 99 16.40 0.28 -5.57
C SER A 99 14.95 -0.01 -5.15
N GLN A 100 14.26 -0.96 -5.79
CA GLN A 100 12.87 -1.31 -5.44
C GLN A 100 12.78 -2.03 -4.09
N LEU A 101 13.77 -2.88 -3.77
CA LEU A 101 13.84 -3.52 -2.46
C LEU A 101 14.09 -2.47 -1.37
N LYS A 102 15.02 -1.54 -1.61
CA LYS A 102 15.28 -0.43 -0.68
C LYS A 102 14.04 0.44 -0.49
N ALA A 103 13.31 0.74 -1.55
CA ALA A 103 12.04 1.44 -1.50
C ALA A 103 11.00 0.68 -0.66
N LEU A 104 10.84 -0.63 -0.88
CA LEU A 104 9.92 -1.45 -0.10
C LEU A 104 10.27 -1.47 1.39
N ILE A 105 11.56 -1.62 1.74
CA ILE A 105 12.03 -1.54 3.13
C ILE A 105 11.65 -0.19 3.75
N GLY A 106 11.87 0.91 3.03
CA GLY A 106 11.47 2.24 3.47
C GLY A 106 9.95 2.36 3.69
N LEU A 107 9.14 1.80 2.79
CA LEU A 107 7.69 1.75 2.95
C LEU A 107 7.26 0.88 4.14
N VAL A 108 7.94 -0.22 4.43
CA VAL A 108 7.63 -1.05 5.61
C VAL A 108 7.91 -0.29 6.89
N GLN A 109 9.04 0.42 6.95
CA GLN A 109 9.35 1.30 8.07
C GLN A 109 8.29 2.39 8.25
N TRP A 110 7.82 2.98 7.15
CA TRP A 110 6.70 3.92 7.14
C TRP A 110 5.42 3.28 7.71
N CYS A 111 5.05 2.08 7.26
CA CYS A 111 3.86 1.35 7.71
C CYS A 111 3.93 0.94 9.19
N THR A 112 5.13 0.61 9.68
CA THR A 112 5.37 0.09 11.03
C THR A 112 5.25 1.19 12.09
N HIS A 113 5.76 2.39 11.82
CA HIS A 113 5.82 3.47 12.80
C HIS A 113 4.68 4.50 12.67
N GLY A 114 3.60 4.15 11.95
CA GLY A 114 2.76 5.17 11.32
C GLY A 114 1.29 4.85 11.13
N HIS A 115 0.59 4.19 12.07
CA HIS A 115 -0.87 4.04 11.98
C HIS A 115 -1.58 5.41 11.82
N CYS A 116 -1.10 6.44 12.54
CA CYS A 116 -1.61 7.81 12.44
C CYS A 116 -1.13 8.59 11.21
N ARG A 117 -0.22 8.02 10.40
CA ARG A 117 0.38 8.66 9.21
C ARG A 117 -0.25 8.18 7.90
N ARG A 118 -1.00 7.07 7.94
CA ARG A 118 -1.73 6.54 6.78
C ARG A 118 -2.75 7.57 6.29
N GLY A 119 -2.77 7.79 4.98
CA GLY A 119 -3.61 8.84 4.38
C GLY A 119 -3.04 10.25 4.53
N LEU A 120 -1.93 10.43 5.24
CA LEU A 120 -1.24 11.71 5.38
C LEU A 120 0.00 11.83 4.47
N GLU A 121 0.19 10.90 3.54
CA GLU A 121 1.36 10.86 2.64
C GLU A 121 1.47 12.17 1.84
N MET A 122 0.33 12.70 1.37
CA MET A 122 0.28 13.95 0.61
C MET A 122 0.63 15.19 1.46
N TYR A 123 0.20 15.21 2.73
CA TYR A 123 0.39 16.35 3.62
C TYR A 123 1.77 16.37 4.27
N SER A 124 2.37 15.20 4.40
CA SER A 124 3.69 15.01 4.98
C SER A 124 4.81 15.18 3.95
N ASN A 125 4.55 14.96 2.65
CA ASN A 125 5.53 15.13 1.58
C ASN A 125 4.95 15.88 0.37
N LEU A 126 5.34 17.15 0.21
CA LEU A 126 4.88 18.01 -0.90
C LEU A 126 5.40 17.56 -2.27
N ALA A 127 6.60 16.97 -2.35
CA ALA A 127 7.15 16.46 -3.61
C ALA A 127 6.37 15.24 -4.10
N TYR A 128 6.08 14.30 -3.18
CA TYR A 128 5.21 13.16 -3.46
C TYR A 128 3.80 13.62 -3.88
N PHE A 129 3.22 14.60 -3.18
CA PHE A 129 1.94 15.19 -3.55
C PHE A 129 1.96 15.76 -4.97
N ALA A 130 2.95 16.58 -5.30
CA ALA A 130 3.10 17.17 -6.63
C ALA A 130 3.21 16.11 -7.73
N ALA A 131 4.03 15.06 -7.52
CA ALA A 131 4.17 13.96 -8.47
C ALA A 131 2.85 13.18 -8.67
N ARG A 132 2.07 13.00 -7.61
CA ARG A 132 0.75 12.36 -7.69
C ARG A 132 -0.25 13.23 -8.44
N GLU A 133 -0.29 14.52 -8.18
CA GLU A 133 -1.15 15.46 -8.92
C GLU A 133 -0.79 15.50 -10.40
N GLN A 134 0.49 15.49 -10.75
CA GLN A 134 0.94 15.39 -12.14
C GLN A 134 0.44 14.11 -12.81
N THR A 135 0.50 12.97 -12.11
CA THR A 135 0.01 11.68 -12.65
C THR A 135 -1.50 11.70 -12.86
N LYS A 136 -2.28 12.28 -11.93
CA LYS A 136 -3.73 12.46 -12.08
C LYS A 136 -4.06 13.32 -13.29
N GLU A 137 -3.36 14.44 -13.42
CA GLU A 137 -3.59 15.38 -14.52
C GLU A 137 -3.21 14.76 -15.86
N LEU A 138 -2.10 14.03 -15.93
CA LEU A 138 -1.70 13.27 -17.12
C LEU A 138 -2.79 12.27 -17.52
N ALA A 139 -3.27 11.44 -16.58
CA ALA A 139 -4.31 10.47 -16.86
C ALA A 139 -5.60 11.13 -17.36
N ARG A 140 -6.00 12.25 -16.75
CA ARG A 140 -7.17 13.03 -17.18
C ARG A 140 -7.00 13.56 -18.60
N ARG A 141 -5.87 14.21 -18.90
CA ARG A 141 -5.57 14.76 -20.23
C ARG A 141 -5.52 13.66 -21.28
N SER A 142 -4.77 12.58 -21.04
CA SER A 142 -4.64 11.47 -22.00
C SER A 142 -5.99 10.87 -22.40
N VAL A 143 -6.94 10.76 -21.46
CA VAL A 143 -8.30 10.28 -21.76
C VAL A 143 -9.10 11.30 -22.56
N VAL A 144 -9.14 12.56 -22.12
CA VAL A 144 -9.95 13.61 -22.76
C VAL A 144 -9.44 13.94 -24.16
N ASP A 145 -8.13 14.07 -24.32
CA ASP A 145 -7.51 14.41 -25.60
C ASP A 145 -7.74 13.29 -26.62
N GLU A 146 -7.60 12.02 -26.22
CA GLU A 146 -7.89 10.90 -27.10
C GLU A 146 -9.39 10.80 -27.45
N GLN A 147 -10.28 11.02 -26.49
CA GLN A 147 -11.73 11.07 -26.75
C GLN A 147 -12.10 12.14 -27.77
N ASN A 148 -11.46 13.31 -27.68
CA ASN A 148 -11.71 14.40 -28.62
C ASN A 148 -11.14 14.05 -30.00
N ARG A 149 -9.90 13.55 -30.06
CA ARG A 149 -9.27 13.10 -31.30
C ARG A 149 -10.10 12.04 -32.04
N GLN A 150 -10.64 11.05 -31.31
CA GLN A 150 -11.46 10.01 -31.92
C GLN A 150 -12.81 10.53 -32.42
N ARG A 151 -13.46 11.43 -31.66
CA ARG A 151 -14.70 12.09 -32.10
C ARG A 151 -14.51 12.91 -33.36
N GLU A 152 -13.39 13.64 -33.46
CA GLU A 152 -13.06 14.46 -34.63
C GLU A 152 -12.77 13.62 -35.88
N LEU A 153 -12.07 12.49 -35.74
CA LEU A 153 -11.63 11.67 -36.88
C LEU A 153 -12.63 10.60 -37.31
N PHE A 154 -13.37 10.02 -36.36
CA PHE A 154 -14.17 8.82 -36.60
C PHE A 154 -15.66 9.01 -36.26
N GLY A 155 -16.03 10.10 -35.59
CA GLY A 155 -17.41 10.34 -35.12
C GLY A 155 -17.84 9.46 -33.93
N GLU A 156 -17.04 8.46 -33.55
CA GLU A 156 -17.28 7.55 -32.45
C GLU A 156 -16.01 7.37 -31.59
N THR A 157 -16.18 6.76 -30.42
CA THR A 157 -15.12 6.61 -29.42
C THR A 157 -14.87 5.14 -29.10
N ASP A 158 -13.64 4.67 -29.28
CA ASP A 158 -13.14 3.35 -28.89
C ASP A 158 -12.80 3.33 -27.38
N ALA A 159 -13.73 2.76 -26.60
CA ALA A 159 -13.58 2.60 -25.16
C ALA A 159 -12.40 1.70 -24.76
N ALA A 160 -12.03 0.70 -25.58
CA ALA A 160 -10.93 -0.21 -25.25
C ALA A 160 -9.58 0.52 -25.34
N MET A 161 -9.41 1.39 -26.33
CA MET A 161 -8.23 2.24 -26.47
C MET A 161 -8.13 3.24 -25.30
N ILE A 162 -9.23 3.92 -24.95
CA ILE A 162 -9.25 4.85 -23.81
C ILE A 162 -8.88 4.17 -22.51
N ARG A 163 -9.43 2.96 -22.28
CA ARG A 163 -9.09 2.16 -21.11
C ARG A 163 -7.59 1.89 -21.05
N ARG A 164 -6.98 1.45 -22.17
CA ARG A 164 -5.53 1.19 -22.24
C ARG A 164 -4.71 2.44 -21.94
N LEU A 165 -5.09 3.60 -22.46
CA LEU A 165 -4.40 4.87 -22.17
C LEU A 165 -4.54 5.29 -20.70
N SER A 166 -5.74 5.13 -20.12
CA SER A 166 -5.97 5.41 -18.70
C SER A 166 -5.14 4.47 -17.82
N GLU A 167 -5.12 3.18 -18.16
CA GLU A 167 -4.32 2.18 -17.49
C GLU A 167 -2.83 2.50 -17.60
N GLU A 168 -2.37 2.92 -18.76
CA GLU A 168 -0.99 3.32 -19.00
C GLU A 168 -0.59 4.55 -18.17
N ALA A 169 -1.38 5.62 -18.25
CA ALA A 169 -1.11 6.87 -17.56
C ALA A 169 -1.14 6.72 -16.02
N THR A 170 -1.90 5.75 -15.50
CA THR A 170 -2.00 5.48 -14.05
C THR A 170 -1.13 4.31 -13.57
N ARG A 171 -0.25 3.77 -14.43
CA ARG A 171 0.57 2.59 -14.11
C ARG A 171 1.44 2.78 -12.87
N SER A 172 2.11 3.93 -12.75
CA SER A 172 2.96 4.25 -11.59
C SER A 172 2.15 4.29 -10.28
N SER A 173 0.98 4.93 -10.30
CA SER A 173 0.08 5.00 -9.14
C SER A 173 -0.41 3.61 -8.71
N ARG A 174 -0.77 2.73 -9.65
CA ARG A 174 -1.20 1.36 -9.33
C ARG A 174 -0.07 0.53 -8.70
N ARG A 175 1.12 0.60 -9.28
CA ARG A 175 2.30 -0.11 -8.76
C ARG A 175 2.71 0.39 -7.38
N PHE A 176 2.73 1.71 -7.17
CA PHE A 176 2.97 2.29 -5.85
C PHE A 176 1.95 1.81 -4.82
N ALA A 177 0.66 1.80 -5.17
CA ALA A 177 -0.40 1.28 -4.29
C ALA A 177 -0.19 -0.21 -3.95
N SER A 178 0.25 -1.02 -4.92
CA SER A 178 0.59 -2.44 -4.69
C SER A 178 1.78 -2.60 -3.74
N MET A 179 2.86 -1.83 -3.94
CA MET A 179 4.01 -1.82 -3.02
C MET A 179 3.61 -1.40 -1.61
N MET A 180 2.77 -0.37 -1.50
CA MET A 180 2.27 0.12 -0.22
C MET A 180 1.41 -0.94 0.49
N GLY A 181 0.53 -1.64 -0.22
CA GLY A 181 -0.24 -2.75 0.34
C GLY A 181 0.64 -3.92 0.79
N THR A 182 1.69 -4.20 0.03
CA THR A 182 2.70 -5.22 0.37
C THR A 182 3.48 -4.84 1.62
N ALA A 183 3.93 -3.59 1.71
CA ALA A 183 4.60 -3.03 2.87
C ALA A 183 3.72 -3.05 4.12
N ASP A 184 2.43 -2.75 3.96
CA ASP A 184 1.45 -2.79 5.04
C ASP A 184 1.25 -4.20 5.58
N ALA A 185 1.09 -5.18 4.68
CA ALA A 185 0.99 -6.58 5.06
C ALA A 185 2.24 -7.04 5.83
N ALA A 186 3.43 -6.68 5.35
CA ALA A 186 4.69 -7.01 6.02
C ALA A 186 4.79 -6.39 7.42
N ALA A 187 4.50 -5.10 7.56
CA ALA A 187 4.50 -4.41 8.87
C ALA A 187 3.50 -5.04 9.86
N ALA A 188 2.31 -5.44 9.38
CA ALA A 188 1.32 -6.12 10.20
C ALA A 188 1.77 -7.51 10.67
N HIS A 189 2.64 -8.18 9.91
CA HIS A 189 3.27 -9.44 10.31
C HIS A 189 4.40 -9.24 11.33
N GLU A 190 5.25 -8.22 11.15
CA GLU A 190 6.36 -7.92 12.08
C GLU A 190 5.89 -7.62 13.50
N SER A 191 4.75 -6.93 13.66
CA SER A 191 4.17 -6.66 14.99
C SER A 191 3.79 -7.91 15.80
N LYS A 192 3.84 -9.11 15.20
CA LYS A 192 3.40 -10.38 15.82
C LYS A 192 4.51 -11.39 16.05
N THR A 193 5.73 -11.16 15.56
CA THR A 193 6.83 -12.13 15.62
C THR A 193 8.12 -11.46 16.07
N ASP A 194 8.77 -12.01 17.09
CA ASP A 194 10.02 -11.49 17.65
C ASP A 194 11.14 -11.34 16.59
N THR A 195 11.49 -10.08 16.30
CA THR A 195 12.68 -9.42 15.70
C THR A 195 13.65 -10.10 14.70
N VAL A 196 13.73 -11.43 14.55
CA VAL A 196 14.76 -12.06 13.69
C VAL A 196 14.23 -12.50 12.32
N SER A 197 12.90 -12.53 12.11
CA SER A 197 12.26 -13.01 10.87
C SER A 197 12.01 -11.96 9.78
N SER A 198 12.25 -10.67 10.05
CA SER A 198 11.83 -9.55 9.20
C SER A 198 12.39 -9.57 7.78
N PHE A 199 13.67 -9.92 7.60
CA PHE A 199 14.31 -9.87 6.29
C PHE A 199 13.74 -10.90 5.29
N ASN A 200 13.49 -12.12 5.73
CA ASN A 200 12.92 -13.17 4.86
C ASN A 200 11.48 -12.86 4.46
N VAL A 201 10.69 -12.26 5.37
CA VAL A 201 9.31 -11.82 5.06
C VAL A 201 9.32 -10.73 4.01
N LEU A 202 10.25 -9.77 4.10
CA LEU A 202 10.41 -8.68 3.14
C LEU A 202 10.84 -9.18 1.75
N CYS A 203 11.78 -10.11 1.68
CA CYS A 203 12.18 -10.73 0.41
C CYS A 203 11.03 -11.52 -0.23
N HIS A 204 10.26 -12.30 0.54
CA HIS A 204 9.11 -13.02 0.00
C HIS A 204 7.97 -12.09 -0.44
N ALA A 205 7.71 -11.02 0.29
CA ALA A 205 6.71 -10.01 -0.06
C ALA A 205 7.09 -9.28 -1.37
N TYR A 206 8.38 -8.91 -1.51
CA TYR A 206 8.93 -8.33 -2.73
C TYR A 206 8.75 -9.24 -3.95
N LEU A 207 9.14 -10.51 -3.83
CA LEU A 207 9.01 -11.48 -4.93
C LEU A 207 7.55 -11.71 -5.36
N ARG A 208 6.59 -11.62 -4.43
CA ARG A 208 5.16 -11.68 -4.77
C ARG A 208 4.67 -10.44 -5.51
N ALA A 209 5.12 -9.25 -5.11
CA ALA A 209 4.73 -8.00 -5.76
C ALA A 209 5.19 -7.91 -7.22
N GLN A 210 6.28 -8.60 -7.58
CA GLN A 210 6.77 -8.66 -8.97
C GLN A 210 6.00 -9.64 -9.88
N SER A 211 5.22 -10.57 -9.30
CA SER A 211 4.50 -11.59 -10.06
C SER A 211 3.10 -11.16 -10.56
N ILE A 212 2.72 -9.89 -10.34
CA ILE A 212 1.42 -9.27 -10.68
C ILE A 212 1.62 -8.16 -11.70
#